data_AF-A0A0P9F314-F1
#
_entry.id   AF-A0A0P9F314-F1
#
_cell.length_a   1.000
_cell.length_b   1.000
_cell.length_c   1.000
_cell.angle_alpha   90.00
_cell.angle_beta   90.00
_cell.angle_gamma   90.00
#
_symmetry.space_group_name_H-M   'P 1'
#
loop_
_entity.id
_entity.type
_entity.pdbx_description
1 polymer ?
#
loop_
_entity_poly.entity_id
_entity_poly.type
_entity_poly.pdbx_seq_one_letter_code
_entity_poly.pdbx_strand_id
1 'polypeptide(L)'
;MASTLTSYRAIRGTIRCETGLRIGGSNEHVEIGELENTIVRHPISDEPYIPGSTLKGKLRSLLEYRYDRRDMRSQPKGQGGRDDGEPCQCGRCMICRVFGPHKNPRHEQGPTRALFRDAQLTDESRQLLLDARAAKGMFFTEVKT
;
A
#
# COMPACT_ATOMS: atom_id res chain seq x y z
N MET A 1 -26.08 3.02 -15.86
CA MET A 1 -24.61 3.17 -15.73
C MET A 1 -23.97 1.93 -16.32
N ALA A 2 -22.95 2.07 -17.19
CA ALA A 2 -22.30 0.93 -17.83
C ALA A 2 -21.69 -0.02 -16.78
N SER A 3 -22.29 -1.19 -16.62
CA SER A 3 -21.88 -2.27 -15.71
C SER A 3 -20.78 -3.15 -16.31
N THR A 4 -20.46 -2.96 -17.58
CA THR A 4 -19.55 -3.79 -18.35
C THR A 4 -18.18 -3.14 -18.47
N LEU A 5 -17.13 -3.89 -18.12
CA LEU A 5 -15.75 -3.49 -18.37
C LEU A 5 -15.52 -3.44 -19.88
N THR A 6 -15.24 -2.26 -20.42
CA THR A 6 -15.00 -2.08 -21.86
C THR A 6 -13.54 -2.30 -22.26
N SER A 7 -12.60 -1.90 -21.40
CA SER A 7 -11.16 -2.10 -21.61
C SER A 7 -10.39 -1.93 -20.30
N TYR A 8 -9.17 -2.44 -20.25
CA TYR A 8 -8.21 -2.15 -19.18
C TYR A 8 -6.83 -1.81 -19.76
N ARG A 9 -6.00 -1.19 -18.92
CA ARG A 9 -4.59 -0.92 -19.19
C ARG A 9 -3.78 -1.44 -18.01
N ALA A 10 -2.67 -2.11 -18.31
CA ALA A 10 -1.76 -2.61 -17.29
C ALA A 10 -0.53 -1.71 -17.23
N ILE A 11 -0.19 -1.25 -16.03
CA ILE A 11 1.07 -0.58 -15.75
C ILE A 11 1.93 -1.60 -15.01
N ARG A 12 3.12 -1.90 -15.56
CA ARG A 12 4.06 -2.87 -15.02
C ARG A 12 5.44 -2.24 -14.91
N GLY A 13 6.21 -2.68 -13.92
CA GLY A 13 7.56 -2.21 -13.68
C GLY A 13 8.13 -2.80 -12.40
N THR A 14 9.38 -2.44 -12.11
CA THR A 14 10.10 -2.87 -10.91
C THR A 14 10.25 -1.70 -9.96
N ILE A 15 9.95 -1.91 -8.68
CA ILE A 15 10.18 -0.92 -7.63
C ILE A 15 11.57 -1.14 -7.07
N ARG A 16 12.47 -0.17 -7.25
CA ARG A 16 13.80 -0.19 -6.64
C ARG A 16 13.72 0.43 -5.25
N CYS A 17 14.28 -0.27 -4.28
CA CYS A 17 14.37 0.19 -2.91
C CYS A 17 15.71 0.95 -2.74
N GLU A 18 15.66 2.28 -2.71
CA GLU A 18 16.87 3.12 -2.59
C GLU A 18 17.46 3.12 -1.17
N THR A 19 16.62 2.90 -0.15
CA THR A 19 16.99 2.83 1.27
C THR A 19 16.31 1.64 1.93
N GLY A 20 16.67 1.26 3.16
CA GLY A 20 15.93 0.24 3.92
C GLY A 20 14.42 0.53 3.96
N LEU A 21 13.60 -0.49 3.62
CA LEU A 21 12.14 -0.41 3.65
C LEU A 21 11.59 -1.44 4.62
N ARG A 22 10.87 -0.95 5.64
CA ARG A 22 10.09 -1.77 6.56
C ARG A 22 8.61 -1.55 6.29
N ILE A 23 7.88 -2.64 6.03
CA ILE A 23 6.42 -2.66 6.00
C ILE A 23 5.99 -3.62 7.11
N GLY A 24 5.36 -3.08 8.16
CA GLY A 24 4.87 -3.88 9.27
C GLY A 24 3.69 -4.76 8.86
N GLY A 25 3.65 -5.99 9.39
CA GLY A 25 2.46 -6.85 9.38
C GLY A 25 1.55 -6.57 10.58
N SER A 26 0.37 -7.18 10.61
CA SER A 26 -0.48 -7.20 11.81
C SER A 26 0.12 -8.14 12.86
N ASN A 27 0.19 -7.67 14.11
CA ASN A 27 0.70 -8.42 15.27
C ASN A 27 -0.34 -9.42 15.78
N GLU A 28 -0.90 -10.29 14.93
CA GLU A 28 -1.90 -11.28 15.39
C GLU A 28 -1.28 -12.49 16.08
N HIS A 29 0.04 -12.67 15.94
CA HIS A 29 0.82 -13.66 16.70
C HIS A 29 1.97 -12.94 17.42
N VAL A 30 1.67 -12.25 18.53
CA VAL A 30 2.71 -11.86 19.50
C VAL A 30 2.98 -13.09 20.35
N GLU A 31 3.84 -13.98 19.88
CA GLU A 31 4.46 -14.94 20.76
C GLU A 31 5.37 -14.17 21.73
N ILE A 32 5.17 -14.40 23.03
CA ILE A 32 5.87 -13.69 24.10
C ILE A 32 7.37 -13.98 23.96
N GLY A 33 8.14 -13.01 23.46
CA GLY A 33 9.60 -13.11 23.31
C GLY A 33 10.14 -12.91 21.89
N GLU A 34 9.30 -12.77 20.86
CA GLU A 34 9.78 -12.47 19.51
C GLU A 34 10.12 -10.98 19.31
N LEU A 35 11.24 -10.74 18.60
CA LEU A 35 11.82 -9.43 18.32
C LEU A 35 10.86 -8.50 17.56
N GLU A 36 10.81 -7.23 18.00
CA GLU A 36 9.93 -6.12 17.55
C GLU A 36 10.06 -5.67 16.06
N ASN A 37 10.41 -6.56 15.13
CA ASN A 37 10.77 -6.21 13.76
C ASN A 37 10.10 -7.09 12.70
N THR A 38 8.83 -7.43 12.89
CA THR A 38 8.05 -8.21 11.92
C THR A 38 7.82 -7.41 10.64
N ILE A 39 8.51 -7.82 9.57
CA ILE A 39 8.24 -7.38 8.20
C ILE A 39 7.14 -8.27 7.63
N VAL A 40 6.22 -7.70 6.85
CA VAL A 40 5.21 -8.48 6.15
C VAL A 40 5.87 -9.46 5.18
N ARG A 41 5.52 -10.74 5.31
CA ARG A 41 6.06 -11.84 4.50
C ARG A 41 4.95 -12.61 3.83
N HIS A 42 5.25 -13.18 2.68
CA HIS A 42 4.33 -14.05 1.98
C HIS A 42 4.21 -15.37 2.74
N PRO A 43 2.99 -15.84 3.11
CA PRO A 43 2.82 -16.95 4.05
C PRO A 43 3.35 -18.30 3.55
N ILE A 44 3.54 -18.45 2.23
CA ILE A 44 4.01 -19.71 1.62
C ILE A 44 5.53 -19.69 1.42
N SER A 45 6.09 -18.56 0.99
CA SER A 45 7.51 -18.47 0.61
C SER A 45 8.38 -17.82 1.69
N ASP A 46 7.76 -17.23 2.72
CA ASP A 46 8.42 -16.44 3.78
C ASP A 46 9.22 -15.23 3.27
N GLU A 47 9.03 -14.86 1.99
CA GLU A 47 9.69 -13.72 1.35
C GLU A 47 9.01 -12.41 1.71
N PRO A 48 9.78 -11.33 1.96
CA PRO A 48 9.20 -9.99 2.10
C PRO A 48 8.61 -9.54 0.76
N TYR A 49 7.52 -8.78 0.83
CA TYR A 49 6.86 -8.22 -0.35
C TYR A 49 6.22 -6.88 -0.03
N ILE A 50 5.82 -6.14 -1.05
CA ILE A 50 5.02 -4.91 -0.87
C ILE A 50 3.55 -5.24 -1.17
N PRO A 51 2.65 -5.19 -0.17
CA PRO A 51 1.23 -5.40 -0.42
C PRO A 51 0.64 -4.35 -1.37
N GLY A 52 -0.24 -4.78 -2.27
CA GLY A 52 -0.95 -3.91 -3.19
C GLY A 52 -1.84 -2.90 -2.45
N SER A 53 -2.37 -3.28 -1.29
CA SER A 53 -3.11 -2.38 -0.39
C SER A 53 -2.22 -1.26 0.16
N THR A 54 -0.98 -1.56 0.54
CA THR A 54 0.02 -0.58 1.00
C THR A 54 0.35 0.43 -0.10
N LEU A 55 0.63 -0.04 -1.32
CA LEU A 55 0.87 0.84 -2.47
C LEU A 55 -0.35 1.72 -2.78
N LYS A 56 -1.53 1.11 -2.82
CA LYS A 56 -2.81 1.80 -3.04
C LYS A 56 -3.01 2.90 -2.00
N GLY A 57 -2.83 2.59 -0.72
CA GLY A 57 -3.03 3.52 0.39
C GLY A 57 -2.04 4.69 0.39
N LYS A 58 -0.76 4.42 0.12
CA LYS A 58 0.26 5.48 0.06
C LYS A 58 0.00 6.43 -1.12
N LEU A 59 -0.29 5.90 -2.31
CA LEU A 59 -0.62 6.73 -3.48
C LEU A 59 -1.89 7.55 -3.23
N ARG A 60 -2.93 6.91 -2.68
CA ARG A 60 -4.17 7.58 -2.34
C ARG A 60 -3.92 8.76 -1.37
N SER A 61 -3.24 8.52 -0.26
CA SER A 61 -3.01 9.55 0.76
C SER A 61 -2.18 10.73 0.25
N LEU A 62 -1.21 10.47 -0.65
CA LEU A 62 -0.43 11.52 -1.31
C LEU A 62 -1.28 12.34 -2.28
N LEU A 63 -2.15 11.70 -3.08
CA LEU A 63 -3.04 12.41 -3.98
C LEU A 63 -4.11 13.21 -3.24
N GLU A 64 -4.67 12.65 -2.16
CA GLU A 64 -5.61 13.36 -1.27
C GLU A 64 -4.95 14.58 -0.62
N TYR A 65 -3.67 14.48 -0.23
CA TYR A 65 -2.88 15.62 0.24
C TYR A 65 -2.66 16.65 -0.87
N ARG A 66 -2.22 16.22 -2.05
CA ARG A 66 -1.86 17.12 -3.17
C ARG A 66 -3.06 17.90 -3.72
N TYR A 67 -4.24 17.30 -3.72
CA TYR A 67 -5.47 17.87 -4.28
C TYR A 67 -6.48 18.32 -3.22
N ASP A 68 -6.07 18.32 -1.95
CA ASP A 68 -6.83 18.91 -0.87
C ASP A 68 -8.23 18.27 -0.69
N ARG A 69 -8.28 16.93 -0.79
CA ARG A 69 -9.52 16.15 -0.78
C ARG A 69 -9.60 15.25 0.44
N ARG A 70 -10.40 15.63 1.45
CA ARG A 70 -10.57 14.84 2.68
C ARG A 70 -11.96 14.31 2.94
N ASP A 71 -13.01 15.08 2.68
CA ASP A 71 -14.34 14.72 3.20
C ASP A 71 -15.48 15.15 2.28
N MET A 72 -16.71 14.90 2.73
CA MET A 72 -17.93 15.31 2.03
C MET A 72 -18.06 16.83 1.88
N ARG A 73 -17.36 17.61 2.72
CA ARG A 73 -17.41 19.07 2.77
C ARG A 73 -16.35 19.71 1.86
N SER A 74 -15.55 18.90 1.16
CA SER A 74 -14.43 19.37 0.35
C SER A 74 -13.46 20.25 1.14
N GLN A 75 -13.30 19.98 2.43
CA GLN A 75 -12.39 20.76 3.25
C GLN A 75 -10.93 20.43 2.92
N PRO A 76 -10.06 21.46 2.97
CA PRO A 76 -8.64 21.29 2.85
C PRO A 76 -8.00 20.33 3.86
N LYS A 77 -6.94 19.65 3.46
CA LYS A 77 -6.05 18.93 4.37
C LYS A 77 -5.29 19.95 5.23
N GLY A 78 -5.37 19.79 6.56
CA GLY A 78 -4.72 20.67 7.54
C GLY A 78 -5.56 21.86 8.04
N GLN A 79 -6.80 22.05 7.58
CA GLN A 79 -7.72 23.05 8.13
C GLN A 79 -8.95 22.39 8.78
N GLY A 80 -9.41 22.97 9.90
CA GLY A 80 -10.68 22.62 10.53
C GLY A 80 -10.66 21.38 11.43
N GLY A 81 -9.87 21.38 12.52
CA GLY A 81 -10.09 20.61 13.76
C GLY A 81 -10.26 19.07 13.70
N ARG A 82 -10.22 18.44 12.51
CA ARG A 82 -10.42 17.01 12.28
C ARG A 82 -9.40 16.52 11.26
N ASP A 83 -8.15 16.49 11.67
CA ASP A 83 -7.16 15.64 11.01
C ASP A 83 -7.27 14.24 11.62
N ASP A 84 -8.29 13.48 11.22
CA ASP A 84 -8.51 12.10 11.68
C ASP A 84 -7.65 11.07 10.91
N GLY A 85 -6.88 11.53 9.92
CA GLY A 85 -6.05 10.67 9.07
C GLY A 85 -6.85 9.76 8.12
N GLU A 86 -8.18 9.88 8.06
CA GLU A 86 -9.03 8.96 7.32
C GLU A 86 -9.09 9.31 5.81
N PRO A 87 -9.26 8.30 4.93
CA PRO A 87 -9.36 8.55 3.49
C PRO A 87 -10.68 9.19 3.07
N CYS A 88 -10.69 9.85 1.91
CA CYS A 88 -11.87 10.58 1.45
C CYS A 88 -13.13 9.72 1.24
N GLN A 89 -14.26 10.22 1.74
CA GLN A 89 -15.57 9.55 1.69
C GLN A 89 -16.63 10.26 0.84
N CYS A 90 -16.26 11.31 0.09
CA CYS A 90 -17.22 12.20 -0.56
C CYS A 90 -18.03 11.57 -1.70
N GLY A 91 -17.54 10.46 -2.26
CA GLY A 91 -18.22 9.72 -3.33
C GLY A 91 -18.39 10.52 -4.64
N ARG A 92 -17.70 11.66 -4.80
CA ARG A 92 -17.89 12.60 -5.92
C ARG A 92 -16.59 13.00 -6.63
N CYS A 93 -15.45 12.94 -5.95
CA CYS A 93 -14.17 13.38 -6.52
C CYS A 93 -13.48 12.29 -7.36
N MET A 94 -12.49 12.69 -8.17
CA MET A 94 -11.69 11.77 -8.99
C MET A 94 -10.95 10.71 -8.17
N ILE A 95 -10.52 11.05 -6.95
CA ILE A 95 -9.82 10.11 -6.07
C ILE A 95 -10.79 9.00 -5.62
N CYS A 96 -12.01 9.35 -5.17
CA CYS A 96 -13.04 8.38 -4.82
C CYS A 96 -13.42 7.51 -6.04
N ARG A 97 -13.44 8.07 -7.25
CA ARG A 97 -13.68 7.30 -8.48
C ARG A 97 -12.59 6.27 -8.77
N VAL A 98 -11.32 6.63 -8.57
CA VAL A 98 -10.19 5.72 -8.83
C VAL A 98 -10.02 4.68 -7.73
N PHE A 99 -9.98 5.12 -6.47
CA PHE A 99 -9.59 4.32 -5.32
C PHE A 99 -10.77 3.71 -4.52
N GLY A 100 -11.98 4.24 -4.71
CA GLY A 100 -13.17 3.91 -3.94
C GLY A 100 -13.37 4.86 -2.74
N PRO A 101 -14.59 5.33 -2.46
CA PRO A 101 -14.85 6.18 -1.30
C PRO A 101 -14.77 5.36 -0.01
N HIS A 102 -14.18 5.94 1.03
CA HIS A 102 -14.06 5.29 2.33
C HIS A 102 -15.42 5.27 3.05
N LYS A 103 -15.78 4.15 3.71
CA LYS A 103 -16.99 3.97 4.54
C LYS A 103 -18.31 4.50 3.94
N ASN A 104 -18.40 4.61 2.61
CA ASN A 104 -19.57 5.15 1.92
C ASN A 104 -20.07 4.14 0.87
N PRO A 105 -20.79 3.08 1.27
CA PRO A 105 -21.24 2.04 0.36
C PRO A 105 -22.40 2.48 -0.56
N ARG A 106 -23.08 3.58 -0.25
CA ARG A 106 -24.24 4.10 -1.01
C ARG A 106 -23.87 5.09 -2.11
N HIS A 107 -22.60 5.16 -2.47
CA HIS A 107 -22.10 6.10 -3.47
C HIS A 107 -22.46 5.69 -4.91
N GLU A 108 -22.50 6.67 -5.81
CA GLU A 108 -22.92 6.48 -7.22
C GLU A 108 -21.74 6.35 -8.21
N GLN A 109 -20.51 6.10 -7.74
CA GLN A 109 -19.32 6.05 -8.62
C GLN A 109 -19.12 4.71 -9.34
N GLY A 110 -19.90 3.68 -8.97
CA GLY A 110 -19.69 2.32 -9.41
C GLY A 110 -18.37 1.71 -8.88
N PRO A 111 -17.82 0.66 -9.53
CA PRO A 111 -16.63 -0.03 -9.05
C PRO A 111 -15.37 0.84 -9.14
N THR A 112 -14.38 0.51 -8.31
CA THR A 112 -13.06 1.15 -8.31
C THR A 112 -12.36 0.95 -9.66
N ARG A 113 -11.62 1.97 -10.12
CA ARG A 113 -10.97 1.94 -11.44
C ARG A 113 -9.51 1.48 -11.43
N ALA A 114 -8.91 1.32 -10.24
CA ALA A 114 -7.54 0.82 -10.10
C ALA A 114 -7.48 -0.45 -9.25
N LEU A 115 -6.76 -1.44 -9.77
CA LEU A 115 -6.39 -2.67 -9.06
C LEU A 115 -4.87 -2.66 -8.83
N PHE A 116 -4.48 -2.80 -7.57
CA PHE A 116 -3.07 -2.88 -7.17
C PHE A 116 -2.76 -4.33 -6.81
N ARG A 117 -1.76 -4.91 -7.49
CA ARG A 117 -1.25 -6.25 -7.19
C ARG A 117 -0.08 -6.15 -6.22
N ASP A 118 0.12 -7.20 -5.44
CA ASP A 118 1.28 -7.33 -4.57
C ASP A 118 2.57 -7.36 -5.39
N ALA A 119 3.58 -6.64 -4.94
CA ALA A 119 4.89 -6.61 -5.58
C ALA A 119 5.83 -7.58 -4.85
N GLN A 120 6.08 -8.72 -5.49
CA GLN A 120 7.03 -9.73 -5.04
C GLN A 120 8.47 -9.34 -5.39
N LEU A 121 9.43 -9.98 -4.73
CA LEU A 121 10.85 -9.84 -5.08
C LEU A 121 11.10 -10.31 -6.51
N THR A 122 12.00 -9.61 -7.19
CA THR A 122 12.60 -10.12 -8.44
C THR A 122 13.57 -11.25 -8.10
N ASP A 123 13.87 -12.09 -9.09
CA ASP A 123 14.80 -13.21 -8.91
C ASP A 123 16.19 -12.72 -8.49
N GLU A 124 16.64 -11.59 -9.04
CA GLU A 124 17.92 -10.97 -8.68
C GLU A 124 17.92 -10.47 -7.23
N SER A 125 16.82 -9.82 -6.80
CA SER A 125 16.68 -9.33 -5.43
C SER A 125 16.59 -10.48 -4.43
N ARG A 126 15.90 -11.56 -4.80
CA ARG A 126 15.82 -12.79 -4.00
C ARG A 126 17.21 -13.39 -3.78
N GLN A 127 17.98 -13.56 -4.85
CA GLN A 127 19.33 -14.12 -4.75
C GLN A 127 20.24 -13.24 -3.87
N LEU A 128 20.22 -11.92 -4.08
CA LEU A 128 21.00 -10.97 -3.28
C LEU A 128 20.70 -11.09 -1.79
N LEU A 129 19.42 -11.23 -1.42
CA LEU A 129 19.01 -11.35 -0.02
C LEU A 129 19.37 -12.71 0.58
N LEU A 130 19.32 -13.79 -0.21
CA LEU A 130 19.78 -15.12 0.20
C LEU A 130 21.30 -15.14 0.45
N ASP A 131 22.08 -14.53 -0.44
CA ASP A 131 23.54 -14.43 -0.30
C ASP A 131 23.91 -13.59 0.94
N ALA A 132 23.21 -12.47 1.16
CA ALA A 132 23.39 -11.65 2.36
C ALA A 132 23.07 -12.42 3.65
N ARG A 133 22.03 -13.27 3.63
CA ARG A 133 21.69 -14.15 4.75
C ARG A 133 22.79 -15.17 5.04
N ALA A 134 23.32 -15.81 3.99
CA ALA A 134 24.38 -16.79 4.13
C ALA A 134 25.70 -16.17 4.63
N ALA A 135 26.06 -14.98 4.14
CA ALA A 135 27.33 -14.33 4.47
C ALA A 135 27.33 -13.60 5.83
N LYS A 136 26.20 -13.00 6.24
CA LYS A 136 26.15 -12.10 7.39
C LYS A 136 25.18 -12.55 8.50
N GLY A 137 24.49 -13.68 8.33
CA GLY A 137 23.42 -14.12 9.25
C GLY A 137 22.21 -13.17 9.29
N MET A 138 22.10 -12.24 8.32
CA MET A 138 21.05 -11.22 8.29
C MET A 138 19.78 -11.76 7.63
N PHE A 139 18.65 -11.67 8.33
CA PHE A 139 17.35 -12.15 7.83
C PHE A 139 16.62 -11.07 7.02
N PHE A 140 16.90 -10.98 5.71
CA PHE A 140 16.14 -10.12 4.79
C PHE A 140 15.98 -8.66 5.27
N THR A 141 16.98 -8.13 5.97
CA THR A 141 17.02 -6.76 6.50
C THR A 141 18.03 -5.91 5.73
N GLU A 142 17.94 -4.60 5.93
CA GLU A 142 18.85 -3.61 5.33
C GLU A 142 20.32 -4.01 5.55
N VAL A 143 21.04 -4.20 4.44
CA VAL A 143 22.51 -4.30 4.46
C VAL A 143 23.02 -2.87 4.55
N LYS A 144 23.35 -2.42 5.76
CA LYS A 144 24.08 -1.16 5.94
C LYS A 144 25.45 -1.33 5.30
N THR A 145 25.71 -0.55 4.26
CA THR A 145 27.04 -0.35 3.67
C THR A 145 27.91 0.48 4.61
#